data_AF-A0A1Y2FAG9-F1
#
_entry.id   AF-A0A1Y2FAG9-F1
#
_cell.length_a   1.000
_cell.length_b   1.000
_cell.length_c   1.000
_cell.angle_alpha   90.00
_cell.angle_beta   90.00
_cell.angle_gamma   90.00
#
_symmetry.space_group_name_H-M   'P 1'
#
loop_
_entity.id
_entity.type
_entity.pdbx_description
1 polymer ?
#
loop_
_entity_poly.entity_id
_entity_poly.type
_entity_poly.pdbx_seq_one_letter_code
_entity_poly.pdbx_strand_id
1 'polypeptide(L)'
;MSAHAFVAQVSDNISTGYAKLSTRALTRYIAVAAGLLTIFGWASYTLSPSDVYSQIPGLKSSASHVLGPEQYLTDGTSIRLNYTKVATIIELRDLPHLSNCLLNYLTVAPKDWPVVAWLSEDNIRSIQEAPLLQPDIRSGRLNLTIMPPESIVDGGDALSHFLTQPWFWHQFHPLAEWMLFFQEDSVLCSRSTDSIDNWLGFDWVGGNTFWSRAGKGANGGLSMRKLSTIKFITEHMPNTFNTAEDVFYMERMLSLQHDDKEYTDVPFPGEIVFPIDRHLNQAAEVSLS
;
A
#
# COMPACT_ATOMS: atom_id res chain seq x y z
N MET A 1 5.69 -32.25 -45.20
CA MET A 1 4.30 -32.36 -44.71
C MET A 1 3.81 -30.94 -44.47
N SER A 2 2.76 -30.50 -45.16
CA SER A 2 2.28 -29.11 -45.09
C SER A 2 1.36 -28.89 -43.90
N ALA A 3 1.32 -27.66 -43.39
CA ALA A 3 0.54 -27.22 -42.22
C ALA A 3 -0.97 -27.55 -42.33
N HIS A 4 -1.49 -27.80 -43.54
CA HIS A 4 -2.87 -28.23 -43.74
C HIS A 4 -3.18 -29.65 -43.23
N ALA A 5 -2.20 -30.55 -43.15
CA ALA A 5 -2.43 -31.92 -42.67
C ALA A 5 -2.58 -31.99 -41.13
N PHE A 6 -1.95 -31.06 -40.40
CA PHE A 6 -2.00 -31.03 -38.93
C PHE A 6 -3.32 -30.46 -38.39
N VAL A 7 -3.90 -29.47 -39.08
CA VAL A 7 -5.17 -28.85 -38.68
C VAL A 7 -6.36 -29.81 -38.85
N ALA A 8 -6.35 -30.64 -39.89
CA ALA A 8 -7.41 -31.65 -40.10
C ALA A 8 -7.42 -32.72 -38.99
N GLN A 9 -6.24 -33.16 -38.54
CA GLN A 9 -6.12 -34.21 -37.54
C GLN A 9 -6.48 -33.74 -36.11
N VAL A 10 -6.33 -32.44 -35.83
CA VAL A 10 -6.79 -31.83 -34.56
C VAL A 10 -8.31 -31.60 -34.58
N SER A 11 -8.89 -31.22 -35.72
CA SER A 11 -10.34 -31.02 -35.87
C SER A 11 -11.14 -32.33 -35.70
N ASP A 12 -10.64 -33.45 -36.22
CA ASP A 12 -11.32 -34.75 -36.09
C ASP A 12 -11.24 -35.32 -34.66
N ASN A 13 -10.16 -35.02 -33.92
CA ASN A 13 -10.04 -35.39 -32.50
C ASN A 13 -10.95 -34.56 -31.58
N ILE A 14 -11.28 -33.32 -31.96
CA ILE A 14 -12.23 -32.49 -31.21
C ILE A 14 -13.68 -32.91 -31.51
N SER A 15 -14.02 -33.27 -32.75
CA SER A 15 -15.40 -33.67 -33.07
C SER A 15 -15.80 -35.03 -32.46
N THR A 16 -14.84 -35.94 -32.27
CA THR A 16 -15.09 -37.27 -31.69
C THR A 16 -15.13 -37.30 -30.16
N GLY A 17 -14.55 -36.31 -29.48
CA GLY A 17 -14.54 -36.21 -28.01
C GLY A 17 -15.86 -35.74 -27.38
N TYR A 18 -16.68 -34.98 -28.12
CA TYR A 18 -17.94 -34.42 -27.60
C TYR A 18 -19.19 -35.25 -27.90
N ALA A 19 -19.09 -36.29 -28.74
CA ALA A 19 -20.24 -37.07 -29.20
C ALA A 19 -20.69 -38.22 -28.26
N LYS A 20 -20.26 -38.25 -26.99
CA LYS A 20 -20.64 -39.31 -26.04
C LYS A 20 -20.98 -38.85 -24.62
N LEU A 21 -21.36 -37.59 -24.39
CA LEU A 21 -22.11 -37.27 -23.17
C LEU A 21 -23.59 -37.56 -23.42
N SER A 22 -24.09 -38.64 -22.80
CA SER A 22 -25.53 -38.92 -22.81
C SER A 22 -26.27 -37.71 -22.25
N THR A 23 -27.43 -37.40 -22.83
CA THR A 23 -28.31 -36.30 -22.42
C THR A 23 -28.55 -36.28 -20.91
N ARG A 24 -28.52 -37.43 -20.23
CA ARG A 24 -28.64 -37.55 -18.77
C ARG A 24 -27.44 -37.01 -17.98
N ALA A 25 -26.23 -37.06 -18.53
CA ALA A 25 -25.02 -36.53 -17.89
C ALA A 25 -24.97 -35.00 -18.00
N LEU A 26 -25.39 -34.44 -19.13
CA LEU A 26 -25.46 -32.99 -19.32
C LEU A 26 -26.53 -32.34 -18.42
N THR A 27 -27.71 -32.96 -18.28
CA THR A 27 -28.76 -32.47 -17.36
C THR A 27 -28.30 -32.49 -15.90
N ARG A 28 -27.52 -33.52 -15.50
CA ARG A 28 -26.95 -33.58 -14.14
C ARG A 28 -25.89 -32.51 -13.91
N TYR A 29 -25.06 -32.24 -14.90
CA TYR A 29 -24.01 -31.21 -14.79
C TYR A 29 -24.59 -29.80 -14.68
N ILE A 30 -25.61 -29.49 -15.49
CA ILE A 30 -26.32 -28.20 -15.44
C ILE A 30 -27.08 -28.04 -14.11
N ALA A 31 -27.70 -29.10 -13.60
CA ALA A 31 -28.40 -29.06 -12.31
C ALA A 31 -27.43 -28.84 -11.12
N VAL A 32 -26.25 -29.46 -11.15
CA VAL A 32 -25.21 -29.27 -10.11
C VAL A 32 -24.62 -27.86 -10.20
N ALA A 33 -24.32 -27.36 -11.41
CA ALA A 33 -23.80 -26.01 -11.60
C ALA A 33 -24.82 -24.92 -11.19
N ALA A 34 -26.10 -25.10 -11.51
CA ALA A 34 -27.17 -24.20 -11.07
C ALA A 34 -27.35 -24.24 -9.53
N GLY A 35 -27.26 -25.43 -8.91
CA GLY A 35 -27.30 -25.57 -7.46
C GLY A 35 -26.14 -24.85 -6.76
N LEU A 36 -24.92 -24.99 -7.27
CA LEU A 36 -23.74 -24.31 -6.72
C LEU A 36 -23.83 -22.78 -6.87
N LEU A 37 -24.31 -22.28 -8.01
CA LEU A 37 -24.52 -20.84 -8.21
C LEU A 37 -25.59 -20.26 -7.27
N THR A 38 -26.65 -21.03 -6.95
CA THR A 38 -27.64 -20.59 -5.96
C THR A 38 -27.10 -20.60 -4.53
N ILE A 39 -26.22 -21.54 -4.17
CA ILE A 39 -25.57 -21.61 -2.84
C ILE A 39 -24.57 -20.46 -2.68
N PHE A 40 -23.73 -20.19 -3.69
CA PHE A 40 -22.80 -19.06 -3.66
C PHE A 40 -23.51 -17.71 -3.73
N GLY A 41 -24.60 -17.60 -4.51
CA GLY A 41 -25.44 -16.41 -4.56
C GLY A 41 -26.11 -16.11 -3.22
N TRP A 42 -26.67 -17.11 -2.53
CA TRP A 42 -27.28 -16.91 -1.20
C TRP A 42 -26.25 -16.62 -0.10
N ALA A 43 -25.10 -17.30 -0.11
CA ALA A 43 -24.03 -17.04 0.86
C ALA A 43 -23.44 -15.63 0.73
N SER A 44 -23.48 -15.03 -0.48
CA SER A 44 -22.98 -13.68 -0.73
C SER A 44 -23.90 -12.57 -0.21
N TYR A 45 -25.15 -12.87 0.14
CA TYR A 45 -26.13 -11.86 0.60
C TYR A 45 -26.40 -11.88 2.11
N THR A 46 -25.89 -12.85 2.86
CA THR A 46 -26.21 -13.00 4.29
C THR A 46 -25.00 -13.09 5.23
N LEU A 47 -23.77 -13.00 4.73
CA LEU A 47 -22.57 -13.04 5.56
C LEU A 47 -21.80 -11.73 5.44
N SER A 48 -21.80 -10.96 6.53
CA SER A 48 -20.87 -9.85 6.67
C SER A 48 -19.45 -10.42 6.87
N PRO A 49 -18.38 -9.73 6.42
CA PRO A 49 -17.01 -10.22 6.59
C PRO A 49 -16.61 -10.55 8.05
N SER A 50 -17.33 -10.02 9.05
CA SER A 50 -17.09 -10.33 10.46
C SER A 50 -17.55 -11.72 10.90
N ASP A 51 -18.49 -12.36 10.18
CA ASP A 51 -19.07 -13.63 10.63
C ASP A 51 -18.17 -14.83 10.31
N VAL A 52 -17.35 -14.74 9.24
CA VAL A 52 -16.45 -15.80 8.78
C VAL A 52 -15.26 -16.02 9.73
N TYR A 53 -14.81 -14.97 10.44
CA TYR A 53 -13.69 -15.07 11.37
C TYR A 53 -14.05 -15.76 12.70
N SER A 54 -15.35 -15.92 13.01
CA SER A 54 -15.80 -16.43 14.31
C SER A 54 -15.83 -17.96 14.45
N GLN A 55 -15.63 -18.71 13.37
CA GLN A 55 -15.89 -20.16 13.34
C GLN A 55 -14.65 -21.06 13.24
N ILE A 56 -13.43 -20.53 13.36
CA ILE A 56 -12.21 -21.37 13.42
C ILE A 56 -12.03 -21.87 14.87
N PRO A 57 -12.25 -23.15 15.18
CA PRO A 57 -12.09 -23.67 16.53
C PRO A 57 -10.59 -23.88 16.79
N GLY A 58 -9.97 -23.01 17.58
CA GLY A 58 -8.56 -23.17 17.99
C GLY A 58 -7.77 -21.88 18.20
N LEU A 59 -8.24 -20.74 17.71
CA LEU A 59 -7.66 -19.44 18.07
C LEU A 59 -8.43 -18.88 19.26
N LYS A 60 -7.85 -19.01 20.45
CA LYS A 60 -8.19 -18.14 21.56
C LYS A 60 -7.84 -16.72 21.13
N SER A 61 -8.84 -16.00 20.65
CA SER A 61 -8.81 -14.55 20.53
C SER A 61 -8.55 -14.00 21.94
N SER A 62 -7.30 -13.74 22.25
CA SER A 62 -6.98 -12.65 23.17
C SER A 62 -7.34 -11.37 22.43
N ALA A 63 -8.64 -11.07 22.37
CA ALA A 63 -9.12 -9.74 22.13
C ALA A 63 -8.62 -8.89 23.29
N SER A 64 -7.40 -8.36 23.14
CA SER A 64 -6.96 -7.18 23.87
C SER A 64 -7.96 -6.10 23.55
N HIS A 65 -8.86 -5.89 24.49
CA HIS A 65 -9.66 -4.70 24.74
C HIS A 65 -9.40 -3.57 23.74
N VAL A 66 -10.15 -3.53 22.63
CA VAL A 66 -10.14 -2.40 21.70
C VAL A 66 -10.76 -1.23 22.45
N LEU A 67 -9.91 -0.40 23.06
CA LEU A 67 -10.32 0.91 23.54
C LEU A 67 -10.66 1.75 22.30
N GLY A 68 -11.85 2.35 22.30
CA GLY A 68 -12.30 3.22 21.21
C GLY A 68 -11.41 4.44 21.03
N PRO A 69 -11.62 5.23 19.97
CA PRO A 69 -10.85 6.43 19.68
C PRO A 69 -11.28 7.56 20.63
N GLU A 70 -10.90 7.48 21.91
CA GLU A 70 -11.12 8.56 22.87
C GLU A 70 -9.87 8.83 23.71
N GLN A 71 -9.22 9.93 23.31
CA GLN A 71 -8.60 10.94 24.16
C GLN A 71 -7.39 10.53 25.02
N TYR A 72 -6.23 11.05 24.63
CA TYR A 72 -5.08 11.19 25.52
C TYR A 72 -5.43 12.07 26.74
N LEU A 73 -5.12 11.57 27.93
CA LEU A 73 -4.93 12.40 29.12
C LEU A 73 -3.45 12.33 29.53
N THR A 74 -2.66 13.21 28.95
CA THR A 74 -1.41 13.70 29.55
C THR A 74 -1.46 15.22 29.44
N ASP A 75 -1.71 15.89 30.56
CA ASP A 75 -1.75 17.36 30.69
C ASP A 75 -2.83 18.08 29.85
N GLY A 76 -4.10 17.89 30.22
CA GLY A 76 -5.21 18.81 29.89
C GLY A 76 -5.62 19.00 28.42
N THR A 77 -4.89 18.43 27.46
CA THR A 77 -5.15 18.61 26.03
C THR A 77 -5.18 17.23 25.37
N SER A 78 -6.38 16.72 25.07
CA SER A 78 -6.52 15.48 24.31
C SER A 78 -6.08 15.72 22.87
N ILE A 79 -4.87 15.26 22.53
CA ILE A 79 -4.39 15.32 21.16
C ILE A 79 -5.21 14.33 20.33
N ARG A 80 -5.94 14.86 19.34
CA ARG A 80 -6.66 14.04 18.36
C ARG A 80 -5.74 13.67 17.22
N LEU A 81 -5.65 12.39 16.91
CA LEU A 81 -4.94 11.90 15.74
C LEU A 81 -5.66 12.37 14.46
N ASN A 82 -4.89 12.75 13.47
CA ASN A 82 -5.37 13.14 12.16
C ASN A 82 -5.18 11.99 11.17
N TYR A 83 -6.26 11.24 10.92
CA TYR A 83 -6.24 10.08 10.03
C TYR A 83 -6.17 10.43 8.52
N THR A 84 -6.04 11.71 8.17
CA THR A 84 -5.65 12.12 6.80
C THR A 84 -4.15 12.02 6.56
N LYS A 85 -3.37 11.81 7.63
CA LYS A 85 -1.91 11.71 7.60
C LYS A 85 -1.49 10.36 8.21
N VAL A 86 -0.35 9.84 7.80
CA VAL A 86 0.28 8.66 8.42
C VAL A 86 1.78 8.67 8.20
N ALA A 87 2.56 8.33 9.23
CA ALA A 87 3.97 7.99 9.05
C ALA A 87 4.12 6.47 9.08
N THR A 88 4.97 5.89 8.23
CA THR A 88 5.11 4.43 8.17
C THR A 88 6.53 3.97 7.86
N ILE A 89 6.86 2.80 8.40
CA ILE A 89 8.12 2.07 8.21
C ILE A 89 7.81 0.60 7.98
N ILE A 90 8.59 -0.06 7.12
CA ILE A 90 8.63 -1.52 6.98
C ILE A 90 10.02 -1.97 7.41
N GLU A 91 10.12 -2.73 8.50
CA GLU A 91 11.39 -3.27 8.97
C GLU A 91 11.20 -4.67 9.58
N LEU A 92 11.64 -5.68 8.84
CA LEU A 92 11.49 -7.08 9.22
C LEU A 92 12.74 -7.67 9.87
N ARG A 93 13.90 -6.99 9.73
CA ARG A 93 15.19 -7.41 10.30
C ARG A 93 15.26 -7.01 11.76
N ASP A 94 15.92 -7.82 12.56
CA ASP A 94 16.24 -7.47 13.94
C ASP A 94 17.34 -6.41 13.95
N LEU A 95 16.96 -5.16 14.20
CA LEU A 95 17.86 -4.01 14.25
C LEU A 95 17.90 -3.42 15.67
N PRO A 96 19.07 -3.35 16.31
CA PRO A 96 19.19 -2.86 17.69
C PRO A 96 18.82 -1.39 17.88
N HIS A 97 18.75 -0.62 16.78
CA HIS A 97 18.41 0.80 16.77
C HIS A 97 16.97 1.09 16.32
N LEU A 98 16.16 0.09 15.99
CA LEU A 98 14.79 0.29 15.49
C LEU A 98 13.92 1.07 16.49
N SER A 99 14.02 0.76 17.78
CA SER A 99 13.29 1.48 18.83
C SER A 99 13.67 2.96 18.92
N ASN A 100 14.96 3.27 18.73
CA ASN A 100 15.46 4.64 18.69
C ASN A 100 15.03 5.39 17.43
N CYS A 101 14.97 4.69 16.28
CA CYS A 101 14.40 5.23 15.05
C CYS A 101 12.93 5.64 15.28
N LEU A 102 12.08 4.71 15.73
CA LEU A 102 10.67 5.00 16.03
C LEU A 102 10.52 6.15 17.04
N LEU A 103 11.33 6.17 18.09
CA LEU A 103 11.31 7.23 19.10
C LEU A 103 11.63 8.60 18.52
N ASN A 104 12.58 8.70 17.58
CA ASN A 104 12.89 9.95 16.89
C ASN A 104 11.65 10.49 16.16
N TYR A 105 10.98 9.68 15.34
CA TYR A 105 9.78 10.10 14.61
C TYR A 105 8.63 10.47 15.55
N LEU A 106 8.38 9.70 16.60
CA LEU A 106 7.33 10.01 17.59
C LEU A 106 7.61 11.28 18.39
N THR A 107 8.89 11.63 18.58
CA THR A 107 9.30 12.83 19.31
C THR A 107 9.25 14.07 18.44
N VAL A 108 9.71 13.98 17.19
CA VAL A 108 9.94 15.14 16.31
C VAL A 108 8.73 15.43 15.42
N ALA A 109 8.01 14.41 14.93
CA ALA A 109 6.83 14.64 14.11
C ALA A 109 5.70 15.28 14.93
N PRO A 110 4.83 16.10 14.31
CA PRO A 110 3.66 16.66 14.97
C PRO A 110 2.80 15.57 15.63
N LYS A 111 2.20 15.91 16.77
CA LYS A 111 1.56 14.92 17.65
C LYS A 111 0.27 14.33 17.09
N ASP A 112 -0.32 14.95 16.07
CA ASP A 112 -1.48 14.45 15.35
C ASP A 112 -1.16 13.36 14.32
N TRP A 113 0.11 13.11 14.00
CA TRP A 113 0.52 12.04 13.08
C TRP A 113 0.46 10.66 13.75
N PRO A 114 -0.39 9.73 13.26
CA PRO A 114 -0.27 8.33 13.60
C PRO A 114 0.95 7.71 12.89
N VAL A 115 1.59 6.76 13.55
CA VAL A 115 2.73 5.98 13.05
C VAL A 115 2.30 4.52 12.93
N VAL A 116 2.51 3.91 11.77
CA VAL A 116 2.25 2.48 11.53
C VAL A 116 3.58 1.80 11.20
N ALA A 117 4.03 0.90 12.08
CA ALA A 117 5.24 0.12 11.89
C ALA A 117 4.87 -1.30 11.44
N TRP A 118 5.32 -1.69 10.25
CA TRP A 118 5.17 -3.02 9.68
C TRP A 118 6.38 -3.87 10.00
N LEU A 119 6.20 -4.87 10.86
CA LEU A 119 7.28 -5.55 11.56
C LEU A 119 7.13 -7.08 11.48
N SER A 120 8.23 -7.79 11.72
CA SER A 120 8.20 -9.22 12.06
C SER A 120 7.66 -9.42 13.48
N GLU A 121 7.20 -10.64 13.80
CA GLU A 121 6.69 -10.96 15.15
C GLU A 121 7.74 -10.71 16.24
N ASP A 122 9.01 -11.02 15.96
CA ASP A 122 10.11 -10.80 16.88
C ASP A 122 10.36 -9.30 17.10
N ASN A 123 10.33 -8.48 16.04
CA ASN A 123 10.43 -7.03 16.17
C ASN A 123 9.26 -6.45 16.98
N ILE A 124 8.03 -6.94 16.78
CA ILE A 124 6.89 -6.49 17.58
C ILE A 124 7.12 -6.76 19.07
N ARG A 125 7.60 -7.96 19.42
CA ARG A 125 7.89 -8.31 20.82
C ARG A 125 8.93 -7.35 21.42
N SER A 126 10.03 -7.14 20.70
CA SER A 126 11.10 -6.23 21.12
C SER A 126 10.60 -4.79 21.31
N ILE A 127 9.76 -4.29 20.39
CA ILE A 127 9.20 -2.93 20.48
C ILE A 127 8.14 -2.81 21.60
N GLN A 128 7.34 -3.85 21.82
CA GLN A 128 6.37 -3.90 22.93
C GLN A 128 7.04 -3.91 24.31
N GLU A 129 8.29 -4.35 24.42
CA GLU A 129 9.04 -4.32 25.67
C GLU A 129 9.77 -2.97 25.89
N ALA A 130 9.87 -2.13 24.86
CA ALA A 130 10.57 -0.84 24.94
C ALA A 130 9.77 0.20 25.75
N PRO A 131 10.25 0.61 26.95
CA PRO A 131 9.47 1.47 27.86
C PRO A 131 9.18 2.87 27.27
N LEU A 132 10.08 3.39 26.45
CA LEU A 132 9.97 4.73 25.85
C LEU A 132 8.88 4.82 24.78
N LEU A 133 8.46 3.69 24.20
CA LEU A 133 7.43 3.65 23.16
C LEU A 133 6.04 3.33 23.72
N GLN A 134 5.96 2.86 24.97
CA GLN A 134 4.70 2.48 25.61
C GLN A 134 3.63 3.59 25.62
N PRO A 135 3.94 4.87 25.85
CA PRO A 135 2.93 5.92 25.80
C PRO A 135 2.26 6.04 24.42
N ASP A 136 3.03 5.99 23.34
CA ASP A 136 2.52 6.07 21.97
C ASP A 136 1.83 4.76 21.54
N ILE A 137 2.27 3.60 22.02
CA ILE A 137 1.58 2.32 21.78
C ILE A 137 0.22 2.28 22.47
N ARG A 138 0.17 2.56 23.77
CA ARG A 138 -1.07 2.46 24.58
C ARG A 138 -2.18 3.40 24.12
N SER A 139 -1.78 4.50 23.52
CA SER A 139 -2.68 5.53 23.02
C SER A 139 -3.09 5.35 21.55
N GLY A 140 -2.52 4.35 20.87
CA GLY A 140 -2.77 4.11 19.45
C GLY A 140 -2.09 5.10 18.50
N ARG A 141 -1.17 5.95 18.98
CA ARG A 141 -0.36 6.80 18.09
C ARG A 141 0.69 5.99 17.34
N LEU A 142 1.30 4.99 17.99
CA LEU A 142 2.14 3.97 17.34
C LEU A 142 1.36 2.67 17.23
N ASN A 143 1.03 2.28 16.00
CA ASN A 143 0.41 1.00 15.69
C ASN A 143 1.48 0.02 15.18
N LEU A 144 1.56 -1.16 15.80
CA LEU A 144 2.48 -2.24 15.42
C LEU A 144 1.68 -3.27 14.61
N THR A 145 2.05 -3.45 13.35
CA THR A 145 1.35 -4.36 12.43
C THR A 145 2.30 -5.46 11.98
N ILE A 146 1.83 -6.71 12.03
CA ILE A 146 2.59 -7.86 11.51
C ILE A 146 2.56 -7.79 9.99
N MET A 147 3.73 -7.88 9.37
CA MET A 147 3.82 -8.05 7.92
C MET A 147 3.36 -9.46 7.52
N PRO A 148 2.49 -9.62 6.51
CA PRO A 148 2.05 -10.94 6.08
C PRO A 148 3.25 -11.81 5.66
N PRO A 149 3.31 -13.10 6.07
CA PRO A 149 4.45 -13.97 5.82
C PRO A 149 4.72 -14.22 4.33
N GLU A 150 3.73 -14.01 3.46
CA GLU A 150 3.86 -14.11 2.01
C GLU A 150 4.59 -12.89 1.40
N SER A 151 4.77 -11.81 2.16
CA SER A 151 5.44 -10.59 1.70
C SER A 151 6.95 -10.80 1.71
N ILE A 152 7.53 -11.09 0.55
CA ILE A 152 8.97 -11.23 0.40
C ILE A 152 9.60 -9.83 0.37
N VAL A 153 10.00 -9.33 1.53
CA VAL A 153 10.74 -8.08 1.70
C VAL A 153 12.09 -8.40 2.35
N ASP A 154 13.04 -8.83 1.52
CA ASP A 154 14.42 -9.11 1.92
C ASP A 154 15.39 -8.17 1.19
N GLY A 155 15.85 -7.14 1.91
CA GLY A 155 16.73 -6.11 1.36
C GLY A 155 16.02 -5.02 0.55
N GLY A 156 16.82 -4.07 0.07
CA GLY A 156 16.32 -2.85 -0.58
C GLY A 156 15.62 -3.08 -1.92
N ASP A 157 16.07 -4.05 -2.72
CA ASP A 157 15.46 -4.37 -4.02
C ASP A 157 14.08 -5.01 -3.83
N ALA A 158 13.97 -5.99 -2.92
CA ALA A 158 12.69 -6.63 -2.61
C ALA A 158 11.69 -5.63 -2.02
N LEU A 159 12.15 -4.74 -1.12
CA LEU A 159 11.34 -3.65 -0.60
C LEU A 159 10.87 -2.71 -1.72
N SER A 160 11.77 -2.32 -2.63
CA SER A 160 11.44 -1.49 -3.78
C SER A 160 10.35 -2.14 -4.63
N HIS A 161 10.49 -3.42 -4.97
CA HIS A 161 9.47 -4.13 -5.74
C HIS A 161 8.14 -4.20 -5.00
N PHE A 162 8.17 -4.55 -3.72
CA PHE A 162 6.98 -4.62 -2.89
C PHE A 162 6.23 -3.28 -2.85
N LEU A 163 6.94 -2.16 -2.69
CA LEU A 163 6.35 -0.82 -2.67
C LEU A 163 5.78 -0.36 -4.02
N THR A 164 6.06 -1.07 -5.12
CA THR A 164 5.38 -0.83 -6.41
C THR A 164 4.08 -1.62 -6.59
N GLN A 165 3.74 -2.49 -5.63
CA GLN A 165 2.50 -3.27 -5.66
C GLN A 165 1.36 -2.51 -4.97
N PRO A 166 0.11 -2.63 -5.46
CA PRO A 166 -1.02 -1.89 -4.91
C PRO A 166 -1.36 -2.28 -3.47
N TRP A 167 -1.19 -3.55 -3.10
CA TRP A 167 -1.68 -4.11 -1.83
C TRP A 167 -1.30 -3.27 -0.62
N PHE A 168 -0.03 -2.86 -0.50
CA PHE A 168 0.48 -2.09 0.64
C PHE A 168 -0.29 -0.77 0.83
N TRP A 169 -0.52 -0.05 -0.25
CA TRP A 169 -1.13 1.28 -0.24
C TRP A 169 -2.61 1.24 0.16
N HIS A 170 -3.29 0.11 -0.01
CA HIS A 170 -4.68 -0.08 0.42
C HIS A 170 -4.85 -0.49 1.88
N GLN A 171 -3.76 -0.75 2.62
CA GLN A 171 -3.86 -1.14 4.02
C GLN A 171 -4.11 0.01 4.98
N PHE A 172 -3.94 1.26 4.52
CA PHE A 172 -4.07 2.45 5.35
C PHE A 172 -5.51 2.93 5.46
N HIS A 173 -5.77 3.80 6.44
CA HIS A 173 -7.09 4.37 6.68
C HIS A 173 -7.66 5.00 5.39
N PRO A 174 -8.97 4.83 5.07
CA PRO A 174 -9.53 5.33 3.81
C PRO A 174 -9.42 6.84 3.60
N LEU A 175 -9.36 7.61 4.68
CA LEU A 175 -9.15 9.06 4.63
C LEU A 175 -7.67 9.47 4.53
N ALA A 176 -6.73 8.53 4.68
CA ALA A 176 -5.30 8.84 4.63
C ALA A 176 -4.93 9.30 3.22
N GLU A 177 -4.40 10.51 3.15
CA GLU A 177 -3.99 11.17 1.92
C GLU A 177 -2.49 11.41 1.89
N TRP A 178 -1.89 11.73 3.04
CA TRP A 178 -0.48 12.07 3.14
C TRP A 178 0.27 11.01 3.92
N MET A 179 1.30 10.45 3.31
CA MET A 179 2.16 9.47 3.93
C MET A 179 3.59 9.97 4.04
N LEU A 180 4.14 9.96 5.25
CA LEU A 180 5.58 10.03 5.46
C LEU A 180 6.13 8.61 5.51
N PHE A 181 6.77 8.15 4.44
CA PHE A 181 7.51 6.89 4.44
C PHE A 181 8.93 7.14 4.94
N PHE A 182 9.39 6.32 5.87
CA PHE A 182 10.74 6.41 6.40
C PHE A 182 11.37 5.04 6.62
N GLN A 183 12.69 4.97 6.44
CA GLN A 183 13.52 3.81 6.67
C GLN A 183 14.41 4.02 7.90
N GLU A 184 14.98 2.92 8.39
CA GLU A 184 15.84 2.82 9.56
C GLU A 184 17.08 3.72 9.52
N ASP A 185 17.55 4.07 8.32
CA ASP A 185 18.73 4.90 8.06
C ASP A 185 18.42 6.40 7.94
N SER A 186 17.18 6.81 8.26
CA SER A 186 16.71 8.18 8.20
C SER A 186 16.18 8.68 9.55
N VAL A 187 16.41 9.96 9.86
CA VAL A 187 15.93 10.61 11.08
C VAL A 187 15.43 12.02 10.81
N LEU A 188 14.45 12.47 11.60
CA LEU A 188 14.01 13.85 11.61
C LEU A 188 14.92 14.71 12.49
N CYS A 189 15.34 15.87 11.96
CA CYS A 189 16.13 16.84 12.70
C CYS A 189 15.22 17.68 13.60
N SER A 190 15.31 17.49 14.93
CA SER A 190 14.52 18.23 15.92
C SER A 190 14.80 19.74 15.96
N ARG A 191 15.90 20.18 15.36
CA ARG A 191 16.27 21.60 15.22
C ARG A 191 15.80 22.21 13.89
N SER A 192 15.19 21.42 13.00
CA SER A 192 14.62 21.95 11.77
C SER A 192 13.61 23.05 12.07
N THR A 193 13.66 24.15 11.32
CA THR A 193 12.62 25.18 11.33
C THR A 193 11.38 24.73 10.55
N ASP A 194 11.54 23.75 9.68
CA ASP A 194 10.47 23.17 8.88
C ASP A 194 9.83 21.98 9.57
N SER A 195 8.50 21.91 9.48
CA SER A 195 7.68 20.77 9.89
C SER A 195 7.43 19.86 8.69
N ILE A 196 7.21 18.56 8.94
CA ILE A 196 6.75 17.64 7.89
C ILE A 196 5.40 18.08 7.30
N ASP A 197 4.60 18.84 8.06
CA ASP A 197 3.33 19.42 7.59
C ASP A 197 3.54 20.47 6.48
N ASN A 198 4.73 21.09 6.39
CA ASN A 198 5.04 22.08 5.36
C ASN A 198 5.13 21.46 3.96
N TRP A 199 5.24 20.14 3.88
CA TRP A 199 5.38 19.37 2.64
C TRP A 199 4.06 18.72 2.20
N LEU A 200 2.98 18.93 2.96
CA LEU A 200 1.63 18.53 2.53
C LEU A 200 1.23 19.40 1.33
N GLY A 201 0.73 18.75 0.28
CA GLY A 201 0.38 19.42 -0.98
C GLY A 201 1.21 18.94 -2.18
N PHE A 202 2.34 18.26 -1.94
CA PHE A 202 3.16 17.66 -2.98
C PHE A 202 2.87 16.18 -3.14
N ASP A 203 2.67 15.73 -4.37
CA ASP A 203 2.41 14.32 -4.66
C ASP A 203 3.59 13.42 -4.26
N TRP A 204 4.80 13.97 -4.37
CA TRP A 204 6.05 13.33 -3.95
C TRP A 204 7.09 14.35 -3.50
N VAL A 205 7.72 14.08 -2.37
CA VAL A 205 8.95 14.75 -1.90
C VAL A 205 9.93 13.66 -1.48
N GLY A 206 11.11 13.65 -2.08
CA GLY A 206 12.18 12.70 -1.76
C GLY A 206 13.55 13.38 -1.77
N GLY A 207 14.56 12.65 -1.33
CA GLY A 207 15.93 13.14 -1.33
C GLY A 207 16.47 13.44 -2.74
N ASN A 208 17.31 14.45 -2.87
CA ASN A 208 18.03 14.67 -4.13
C ASN A 208 19.07 13.54 -4.33
N THR A 209 19.12 12.95 -5.52
CA THR A 209 20.19 12.02 -5.91
C THR A 209 20.81 12.45 -7.24
N PHE A 210 22.05 12.03 -7.47
CA PHE A 210 22.75 12.30 -8.72
C PHE A 210 22.14 11.59 -9.95
N TRP A 211 21.27 10.60 -9.73
CA TRP A 211 20.50 9.92 -10.78
C TRP A 211 19.13 10.56 -11.02
N SER A 212 18.66 11.44 -10.13
CA SER A 212 17.38 12.11 -10.30
C SER A 212 17.42 12.95 -11.59
N ARG A 213 16.64 12.53 -12.60
CA ARG A 213 16.53 13.31 -13.83
C ARG A 213 15.97 14.69 -13.47
N ALA A 214 16.75 15.72 -13.78
CA ALA A 214 16.40 17.12 -13.56
C ALA A 214 16.18 17.55 -12.09
N GLY A 215 16.78 16.87 -11.10
CA GLY A 215 16.70 17.29 -9.70
C GLY A 215 15.30 17.18 -9.09
N LYS A 216 14.46 16.32 -9.68
CA LYS A 216 13.10 16.06 -9.23
C LYS A 216 13.13 14.82 -8.34
N GLY A 217 12.81 15.00 -7.06
CA GLY A 217 13.18 14.15 -5.91
C GLY A 217 13.25 12.65 -6.16
N ALA A 218 14.39 12.04 -5.84
CA ALA A 218 14.58 10.59 -5.84
C ALA A 218 14.75 10.12 -4.38
N ASN A 219 15.34 8.96 -4.12
CA ASN A 219 15.59 8.41 -2.79
C ASN A 219 14.33 8.33 -1.91
N GLY A 220 13.62 7.21 -2.04
CA GLY A 220 12.37 6.95 -1.32
C GLY A 220 12.53 6.70 0.19
N GLY A 221 13.74 6.56 0.72
CA GLY A 221 13.98 6.12 2.10
C GLY A 221 13.58 7.12 3.19
N LEU A 222 13.42 8.40 2.84
CA LEU A 222 12.65 9.38 3.61
C LEU A 222 11.87 10.24 2.62
N SER A 223 10.56 10.06 2.57
CA SER A 223 9.74 10.70 1.55
C SER A 223 8.33 11.03 2.00
N MET A 224 7.81 12.15 1.51
CA MET A 224 6.38 12.48 1.55
C MET A 224 5.73 11.94 0.28
N ARG A 225 4.63 11.21 0.45
CA ARG A 225 3.92 10.53 -0.64
C ARG A 225 2.43 10.81 -0.51
N LYS A 226 1.81 11.23 -1.61
CA LYS A 226 0.35 11.38 -1.66
C LYS A 226 -0.30 10.06 -2.05
N LEU A 227 -1.08 9.49 -1.15
CA LEU A 227 -1.62 8.14 -1.27
C LEU A 227 -2.57 7.98 -2.46
N SER A 228 -3.38 8.98 -2.78
CA SER A 228 -4.25 8.94 -3.96
C SER A 228 -3.45 8.77 -5.26
N THR A 229 -2.39 9.57 -5.43
CA THR A 229 -1.47 9.47 -6.58
C THR A 229 -0.73 8.13 -6.62
N ILE A 230 -0.19 7.68 -5.48
CA ILE A 230 0.54 6.42 -5.40
C ILE A 230 -0.37 5.23 -5.75
N LYS A 231 -1.57 5.17 -5.16
CA LYS A 231 -2.56 4.12 -5.45
C LYS A 231 -2.88 4.09 -6.94
N PHE A 232 -3.21 5.24 -7.53
CA PHE A 232 -3.49 5.36 -8.96
C PHE A 232 -2.34 4.79 -9.81
N ILE A 233 -1.09 5.17 -9.53
CA ILE A 233 0.08 4.68 -10.26
C ILE A 233 0.21 3.15 -10.12
N THR A 234 0.11 2.59 -8.90
CA THR A 234 0.27 1.14 -8.71
C THR A 234 -0.85 0.30 -9.32
N GLU A 235 -2.05 0.85 -9.43
CA GLU A 235 -3.20 0.16 -10.03
C GLU A 235 -3.16 0.18 -11.57
N HIS A 236 -2.66 1.27 -12.17
CA HIS A 236 -2.79 1.51 -13.60
C HIS A 236 -1.47 1.47 -14.39
N MET A 237 -0.32 1.56 -13.72
CA MET A 237 0.99 1.71 -14.35
C MET A 237 2.01 0.72 -13.80
N PRO A 238 1.96 -0.58 -14.18
CA PRO A 238 2.83 -1.60 -13.59
C PRO A 238 4.34 -1.30 -13.78
N ASN A 239 5.14 -1.67 -12.77
CA ASN A 239 6.61 -1.61 -12.84
C ASN A 239 7.18 -2.75 -13.70
N THR A 240 7.06 -2.60 -15.02
CA THR A 240 7.45 -3.63 -16.00
C THR A 240 8.95 -3.78 -16.21
N PHE A 241 9.74 -2.78 -15.79
CA PHE A 241 11.20 -2.75 -15.99
C PHE A 241 11.98 -3.06 -14.72
N ASN A 242 11.29 -3.44 -13.63
CA ASN A 242 11.93 -3.81 -12.38
C ASN A 242 12.85 -2.69 -11.84
N THR A 243 12.45 -1.43 -12.07
CA THR A 243 13.20 -0.26 -11.59
C THR A 243 13.03 -0.10 -10.09
N ALA A 244 14.00 0.56 -9.45
CA ALA A 244 13.86 1.01 -8.07
C ALA A 244 12.57 1.82 -7.90
N GLU A 245 11.96 1.73 -6.72
CA GLU A 245 10.62 2.27 -6.45
C GLU A 245 10.52 3.78 -6.64
N ASP A 246 11.49 4.51 -6.11
CA ASP A 246 11.58 5.96 -6.21
C ASP A 246 11.71 6.42 -7.66
N VAL A 247 12.53 5.74 -8.46
CA VAL A 247 12.67 5.98 -9.90
C VAL A 247 11.34 5.67 -10.61
N PHE A 248 10.70 4.56 -10.25
CA PHE A 248 9.42 4.15 -10.80
C PHE A 248 8.36 5.24 -10.61
N TYR A 249 8.13 5.70 -9.38
CA TYR A 249 7.13 6.76 -9.14
C TYR A 249 7.49 8.06 -9.80
N MET A 250 8.76 8.45 -9.76
CA MET A 250 9.22 9.67 -10.41
C MET A 250 8.97 9.66 -11.92
N GLU A 251 9.29 8.57 -12.62
CA GLU A 251 9.05 8.45 -14.05
C GLU A 251 7.56 8.51 -14.39
N ARG A 252 6.70 7.85 -13.57
CA ARG A 252 5.24 7.85 -13.79
C ARG A 252 4.59 9.20 -13.50
N MET A 253 5.00 9.87 -12.43
CA MET A 253 4.51 11.22 -12.13
C MET A 253 4.96 12.22 -13.21
N LEU A 254 6.18 12.07 -13.74
CA LEU A 254 6.65 12.89 -14.85
C LEU A 254 5.89 12.65 -16.15
N SER A 255 5.52 11.40 -16.46
CA SER A 255 4.70 11.13 -17.64
C SER A 255 3.30 11.73 -17.48
N LEU A 256 2.69 11.60 -16.29
CA LEU A 256 1.39 12.22 -15.99
C LEU A 256 1.42 13.74 -16.13
N GLN A 257 2.49 14.38 -15.64
CA GLN A 257 2.69 15.82 -15.84
C GLN A 257 2.92 16.23 -17.30
N HIS A 258 3.48 15.35 -18.14
CA HIS A 258 3.71 15.67 -19.54
C HIS A 258 2.42 15.58 -20.35
N ASP A 259 1.59 14.57 -20.05
CA ASP A 259 0.27 14.42 -20.67
C ASP A 259 -0.67 15.59 -20.30
N ASP A 260 -0.46 16.23 -19.14
CA ASP A 260 -1.17 17.45 -18.71
C ASP A 260 -0.68 18.76 -19.39
N LYS A 261 0.44 18.74 -20.12
CA LYS A 261 1.05 19.97 -20.68
C LYS A 261 0.52 20.34 -22.07
N GLU A 262 -0.72 20.81 -22.09
CA GLU A 262 -1.16 21.90 -22.98
C GLU A 262 -1.00 23.30 -22.34
N TYR A 263 -0.30 23.46 -21.20
CA TYR A 263 -0.14 24.81 -20.60
C TYR A 263 1.21 25.09 -19.90
N THR A 264 1.97 25.98 -20.55
CA THR A 264 2.97 26.97 -20.11
C THR A 264 4.18 26.60 -19.23
N ASP A 265 5.32 27.03 -19.76
CA ASP A 265 6.63 27.19 -19.13
C ASP A 265 6.60 27.91 -17.77
N VAL A 266 7.27 27.32 -16.77
CA VAL A 266 7.82 28.05 -15.61
C VAL A 266 9.29 27.63 -15.45
N PRO A 267 10.24 28.58 -15.42
CA PRO A 267 11.66 28.26 -15.29
C PRO A 267 12.16 28.37 -13.83
N PHE A 268 13.20 27.56 -13.50
CA PHE A 268 14.09 27.58 -12.30
C PHE A 268 13.55 26.99 -10.97
N PRO A 269 14.41 26.76 -9.95
CA PRO A 269 15.47 25.75 -9.89
C PRO A 269 15.34 24.86 -8.63
N GLY A 270 15.35 23.53 -8.82
CA GLY A 270 15.27 22.56 -7.72
C GLY A 270 13.86 22.44 -7.14
N GLU A 271 13.48 21.21 -6.83
CA GLU A 271 12.21 20.85 -6.17
C GLU A 271 10.94 20.92 -7.03
N ILE A 272 9.96 20.14 -6.57
CA ILE A 272 8.54 20.18 -6.89
C ILE A 272 8.11 19.36 -8.11
N VAL A 273 7.52 18.20 -7.83
CA VAL A 273 6.53 17.55 -8.70
C VAL A 273 5.17 18.13 -8.25
N PHE A 274 4.56 18.96 -9.11
CA PHE A 274 3.26 19.60 -8.91
C PHE A 274 2.13 18.59 -8.60
N PRO A 275 1.05 19.01 -7.91
CA PRO A 275 -0.12 18.17 -7.68
C PRO A 275 -0.79 17.76 -9.01
N ILE A 276 -0.98 16.44 -9.23
CA ILE A 276 -1.62 15.84 -10.42
C ILE A 276 -3.16 15.95 -10.34
N ASP A 277 -3.71 16.53 -9.27
CA ASP A 277 -5.13 16.53 -8.91
C ASP A 277 -6.11 17.12 -9.93
N ARG A 278 -5.64 17.73 -11.03
CA ARG A 278 -6.56 18.37 -11.97
C ARG A 278 -7.21 17.39 -12.97
N HIS A 279 -6.70 16.17 -13.16
CA HIS A 279 -7.14 15.29 -14.26
C HIS A 279 -7.41 13.81 -13.95
N LEU A 280 -7.36 13.33 -12.69
CA LEU A 280 -7.68 11.92 -12.36
C LEU A 280 -9.12 11.51 -12.74
N ASN A 281 -10.03 12.46 -12.93
CA ASN A 281 -11.39 12.20 -13.42
C ASN A 281 -11.49 12.05 -14.96
N GLN A 282 -10.49 12.50 -15.73
CA GLN A 282 -10.55 12.45 -17.21
C GLN A 282 -9.88 11.20 -17.77
N ALA A 283 -8.84 10.66 -17.11
CA ALA A 283 -8.18 9.43 -17.55
C ALA A 283 -9.09 8.18 -17.43
N ALA A 284 -10.07 8.20 -16.51
CA ALA A 284 -11.06 7.14 -16.35
C ALA A 284 -12.14 7.11 -17.46
N GLU A 285 -12.35 8.23 -18.17
CA GLU A 285 -13.32 8.30 -19.28
C GLU A 285 -12.73 7.82 -20.61
N VAL A 286 -11.41 7.92 -20.79
CA VAL A 286 -10.73 7.52 -22.05
C VAL A 286 -10.50 6.01 -22.15
N SER A 287 -10.53 5.25 -21.04
CA SER A 287 -10.38 3.79 -21.07
C SER A 287 -11.70 3.02 -21.28
N LEU A 288 -12.83 3.74 -21.36
CA LEU A 288 -14.19 3.18 -21.57
C LEU A 288 -14.83 3.60 -22.91
N SER A 289 -14.07 4.19 -23.84
CA SER A 289 -14.51 4.51 -25.20
C SER A 289 -13.81 3.67 -26.26
#